data_AF-A0A0G0HTZ2-F1
#
_entry.id   AF-A0A0G0HTZ2-F1
#
_cell.length_a   1.000
_cell.length_b   1.000
_cell.length_c   1.000
_cell.angle_alpha   90.00
_cell.angle_beta   90.00
_cell.angle_gamma   90.00
#
_symmetry.space_group_name_H-M   'P 1'
#
loop_
_entity.id
_entity.type
_entity.pdbx_description
1 polymer ?
#
loop_
_entity_poly.entity_id
_entity_poly.type
_entity_poly.pdbx_seq_one_letter_code
_entity_poly.pdbx_strand_id
1 'polypeptide(L)'
;MEKWREFFLVCVSGGLAWGLAKILKILIHTQRPFDIFPQVQSLFVETGYAFPSGHTAVASAVAFALFFTNKKVGYVFMFFALLIGFARIIAGVHFPIDILGGFILGALIAYFVKRSS
;
A
#
# COMPACT_ATOMS: atom_id res chain seq x y z
N MET A 1 27.31 3.45 5.76
CA MET A 1 26.56 4.47 4.98
C MET A 1 25.40 3.87 4.20
N GLU A 2 25.61 2.75 3.50
CA GLU A 2 24.57 2.13 2.66
C GLU A 2 23.32 1.64 3.42
N LYS A 3 23.48 1.00 4.58
CA LYS A 3 22.36 0.57 5.44
C LYS A 3 21.51 1.73 5.96
N TRP A 4 22.12 2.87 6.27
CA TRP A 4 21.40 4.07 6.73
C TRP A 4 20.55 4.68 5.60
N ARG A 5 21.06 4.65 4.37
CA ARG A 5 20.31 5.08 3.18
C ARG A 5 19.12 4.15 2.92
N GLU A 6 19.32 2.84 2.99
CA GLU A 6 18.24 1.86 2.86
C GLU A 6 17.15 2.05 3.92
N PHE A 7 17.56 2.20 5.19
CA PHE A 7 16.65 2.48 6.29
C PHE A 7 15.84 3.77 6.04
N PHE A 8 16.51 4.85 5.64
CA PHE A 8 15.85 6.11 5.30
C PHE A 8 14.83 5.94 4.16
N LEU A 9 15.22 5.29 3.06
CA LEU A 9 14.33 5.04 1.92
C LEU A 9 13.07 4.28 2.35
N VAL A 10 13.22 3.21 3.13
CA VAL A 10 12.10 2.38 3.59
C VAL A 10 11.17 3.16 4.53
N CYS A 11 11.71 3.82 5.55
CA CYS A 11 10.91 4.55 6.53
C CYS A 11 10.17 5.73 5.90
N VAL A 12 10.86 6.52 5.07
CA VAL A 12 10.26 7.68 4.41
C VAL A 12 9.20 7.24 3.39
N SER A 13 9.49 6.22 2.59
CA SER A 13 8.52 5.73 1.60
C SER A 13 7.26 5.18 2.27
N GLY A 14 7.39 4.39 3.35
CA GLY A 14 6.25 3.88 4.10
C GLY A 14 5.42 4.98 4.75
N GLY A 15 6.06 5.96 5.39
CA GLY A 15 5.39 7.10 6.00
C GLY A 15 4.63 7.96 5.01
N LEU A 16 5.27 8.31 3.88
CA LEU A 16 4.63 9.06 2.79
C LEU A 16 3.47 8.29 2.17
N ALA A 17 3.61 6.98 1.98
CA ALA A 17 2.54 6.14 1.45
C ALA A 17 1.29 6.15 2.33
N TRP A 18 1.47 6.06 3.65
CA TRP A 18 0.36 6.15 4.59
C TRP A 18 -0.33 7.52 4.55
N GLY A 19 0.46 8.59 4.60
CA GLY A 19 -0.05 9.96 4.58
C GLY A 19 -0.80 10.29 3.29
N LEU A 20 -0.20 10.00 2.14
CA LEU A 20 -0.80 10.25 0.83
C LEU A 20 -2.01 9.36 0.57
N ALA A 21 -2.00 8.09 1.01
CA ALA A 21 -3.18 7.24 0.92
C ALA A 21 -4.36 7.81 1.72
N LYS A 22 -4.12 8.36 2.92
CA LYS A 22 -5.18 9.04 3.70
C LYS A 22 -5.73 10.27 2.97
N ILE A 23 -4.86 11.09 2.39
CA ILE A 23 -5.29 12.27 1.62
C ILE A 23 -6.14 11.83 0.42
N LEU A 24 -5.67 10.86 -0.37
CA LEU A 24 -6.41 10.35 -1.53
C LEU A 24 -7.77 9.76 -1.16
N LYS A 25 -7.87 9.06 -0.03
CA LYS A 25 -9.16 8.56 0.49
C LYS A 25 -10.16 9.71 0.68
N ILE A 26 -9.73 10.81 1.30
CA ILE A 26 -10.57 11.99 1.56
C ILE A 26 -10.84 12.80 0.28
N LEU A 27 -10.12 12.57 -0.81
CA LEU A 27 -10.41 13.24 -2.08
C LEU A 27 -11.39 12.43 -2.94
N ILE A 28 -11.22 11.11 -3.00
CA ILE A 28 -11.91 10.24 -3.97
C ILE A 28 -13.23 9.68 -3.41
N HIS A 29 -13.35 9.52 -2.08
CA HIS A 29 -14.62 9.17 -1.41
C HIS A 29 -15.29 7.86 -1.86
N THR A 30 -14.53 6.81 -2.17
CA THR A 30 -15.13 5.54 -2.61
C THR A 30 -15.70 4.71 -1.45
N GLN A 31 -16.83 4.06 -1.70
CA GLN A 31 -17.46 3.11 -0.77
C GLN A 31 -16.70 1.77 -0.74
N ARG A 32 -16.79 1.03 0.37
CA ARG A 32 -16.17 -0.29 0.54
C ARG A 32 -17.11 -1.41 0.11
N PRO A 33 -16.59 -2.64 -0.14
CA PRO A 33 -17.45 -3.76 -0.54
C PRO A 33 -18.58 -4.06 0.44
N PHE A 34 -18.31 -4.02 1.75
CA PHE A 34 -19.34 -4.24 2.78
C PHE A 34 -20.38 -3.12 2.89
N ASP A 35 -20.11 -1.92 2.36
CA ASP A 35 -21.09 -0.82 2.35
C ASP A 35 -22.15 -1.01 1.26
N ILE A 36 -21.76 -1.65 0.14
CA ILE A 36 -22.61 -1.75 -1.06
C ILE A 36 -23.18 -3.15 -1.29
N PHE A 37 -22.53 -4.19 -0.77
CA PHE A 37 -22.99 -5.56 -0.90
C PHE A 37 -23.40 -6.13 0.46
N PRO A 38 -24.72 -6.27 0.74
CA PRO A 38 -25.21 -6.75 2.03
C PRO A 38 -24.71 -8.17 2.40
N GLN A 39 -24.42 -8.99 1.39
CA GLN A 39 -23.86 -10.33 1.57
C GLN A 39 -22.36 -10.35 1.91
N VAL A 40 -21.64 -9.22 1.77
CA VAL A 40 -20.22 -9.15 2.13
C VAL A 40 -20.09 -8.73 3.58
N GLN A 41 -19.71 -9.69 4.43
CA GLN A 41 -19.35 -9.42 5.82
C GLN A 41 -17.86 -9.10 5.93
N SER A 42 -17.55 -7.96 6.52
CA SER A 42 -16.17 -7.57 6.79
C SER A 42 -15.57 -8.42 7.90
N LEU A 43 -14.38 -8.99 7.67
CA LEU A 43 -13.63 -9.70 8.72
C LEU A 43 -12.97 -8.76 9.73
N PHE A 44 -12.81 -7.48 9.39
CA PHE A 44 -12.18 -6.47 10.24
C PHE A 44 -13.06 -5.23 10.37
N VAL A 45 -12.98 -4.55 11.51
CA VAL A 45 -13.58 -3.22 11.65
C VAL A 45 -12.76 -2.24 10.83
N GLU A 46 -13.37 -1.69 9.79
CA GLU A 46 -12.78 -0.71 8.91
C GLU A 46 -13.74 0.46 8.75
N THR A 47 -13.19 1.67 8.73
CA THR A 47 -13.97 2.91 8.58
C THR A 47 -13.41 3.76 7.44
N GLY A 48 -14.20 4.74 7.00
CA GLY A 48 -13.85 5.66 5.94
C GLY A 48 -13.75 5.02 4.56
N TYR A 49 -13.19 5.76 3.60
CA TYR A 49 -13.23 5.42 2.18
C TYR A 49 -12.29 4.28 1.78
N ALA A 50 -12.64 3.57 0.71
CA ALA A 50 -11.94 2.37 0.27
C ALA A 50 -10.62 2.69 -0.47
N PHE A 51 -10.66 3.57 -1.47
CA PHE A 51 -9.56 3.77 -2.41
C PHE A 51 -8.58 4.86 -1.95
N PRO A 52 -7.26 4.65 -2.09
CA PRO A 52 -6.58 3.36 -2.31
C PRO A 52 -6.48 2.57 -0.99
N SER A 53 -6.07 1.31 -1.06
CA SER A 53 -5.78 0.54 0.15
C SER A 53 -4.50 1.03 0.83
N GLY A 54 -4.60 1.56 2.05
CA GLY A 54 -3.47 2.07 2.81
C GLY A 54 -2.46 0.99 3.21
N HIS A 55 -2.94 -0.19 3.61
CA HIS A 55 -2.07 -1.34 3.93
C HIS A 55 -1.25 -1.78 2.72
N THR A 56 -1.90 -1.91 1.56
CA THR A 56 -1.21 -2.24 0.31
C THR A 56 -0.26 -1.13 -0.14
N ALA A 57 -0.64 0.14 0.02
CA ALA A 57 0.23 1.27 -0.32
C ALA A 57 1.54 1.26 0.49
N VAL A 58 1.45 1.08 1.82
CA VAL A 58 2.65 1.00 2.66
C VAL A 58 3.48 -0.24 2.36
N ALA A 59 2.85 -1.41 2.28
CA ALA A 59 3.57 -2.66 2.02
C ALA A 59 4.29 -2.63 0.66
N SER A 60 3.64 -2.12 -0.39
CA SER A 60 4.25 -1.97 -1.70
C SER A 60 5.34 -0.89 -1.72
N ALA A 61 5.16 0.25 -1.04
CA ALA A 61 6.21 1.27 -0.94
C ALA A 61 7.50 0.72 -0.30
N VAL A 62 7.36 -0.05 0.78
CA VAL A 62 8.48 -0.75 1.42
C VAL A 62 9.10 -1.78 0.47
N ALA A 63 8.28 -2.59 -0.20
CA ALA A 63 8.76 -3.60 -1.15
C ALA A 63 9.55 -2.98 -2.32
N PHE A 64 9.06 -1.89 -2.91
CA PHE A 64 9.75 -1.18 -3.99
C PHE A 64 11.02 -0.46 -3.51
N ALA A 65 11.00 0.15 -2.31
CA ALA A 65 12.20 0.74 -1.73
C ALA A 65 13.31 -0.31 -1.54
N LEU A 66 12.97 -1.48 -1.00
CA LEU A 66 13.88 -2.62 -0.87
C LEU A 66 14.29 -3.20 -2.22
N PHE A 67 13.40 -3.19 -3.22
CA PHE A 67 13.74 -3.64 -4.58
C PHE A 67 14.83 -2.78 -5.22
N PHE A 68 14.81 -1.47 -4.99
CA PHE A 68 15.83 -0.55 -5.49
C PHE A 68 17.18 -0.67 -4.79
N THR A 69 17.24 -1.21 -3.56
CA THR A 69 18.50 -1.46 -2.83
C THR A 69 18.99 -2.90 -3.01
N ASN A 70 18.09 -3.87 -2.91
CA ASN A 70 18.37 -5.30 -3.02
C ASN A 70 17.19 -6.03 -3.68
N LYS A 71 17.30 -6.30 -4.99
CA LYS A 71 16.25 -6.95 -5.79
C LYS A 71 15.74 -8.26 -5.21
N LYS A 72 16.61 -9.11 -4.63
CA LYS A 72 16.21 -10.40 -4.06
C LYS A 72 15.24 -10.20 -2.88
N VAL A 73 15.60 -9.30 -1.96
CA VAL A 73 14.74 -8.93 -0.82
C VAL A 73 13.47 -8.23 -1.31
N GLY A 74 13.60 -7.31 -2.27
CA GLY A 74 12.46 -6.63 -2.89
C GLY A 74 11.41 -7.58 -3.45
N TYR A 75 11.80 -8.62 -4.19
CA TYR A 75 10.85 -9.62 -4.71
C TYR A 75 10.12 -10.37 -3.60
N VAL A 76 10.82 -10.75 -2.52
CA VAL A 76 10.20 -11.41 -1.37
C VAL A 76 9.15 -10.49 -0.72
N PHE A 77 9.48 -9.21 -0.54
CA PHE A 77 8.54 -8.25 0.02
C PHE A 77 7.39 -7.90 -0.94
N MET A 78 7.63 -7.94 -2.25
CA MET A 78 6.58 -7.76 -3.26
C MET A 78 5.55 -8.90 -3.17
N PHE A 79 6.01 -10.14 -2.99
CA PHE A 79 5.14 -11.28 -2.74
C PHE A 79 4.31 -11.08 -1.47
N PHE A 80 4.91 -10.64 -0.36
CA PHE A 80 4.14 -10.33 0.86
C PHE A 80 3.17 -9.16 0.66
N ALA A 81 3.53 -8.12 -0.08
CA ALA A 81 2.61 -7.02 -0.41
C ALA A 81 1.41 -7.52 -1.22
N LEU A 82 1.61 -8.47 -2.13
CA LEU A 82 0.54 -9.11 -2.89
C LEU A 82 -0.37 -9.92 -1.96
N LEU A 83 0.20 -10.74 -1.08
CA LEU A 83 -0.56 -11.50 -0.08
C LEU A 83 -1.38 -10.59 0.82
N ILE A 84 -0.81 -9.46 1.27
CA ILE A 84 -1.54 -8.44 2.03
C ILE A 84 -2.71 -7.93 1.20
N GLY A 85 -2.48 -7.53 -0.06
CA GLY A 85 -3.54 -7.08 -0.97
C GLY A 85 -4.67 -8.10 -1.13
N PHE A 86 -4.34 -9.36 -1.37
CA PHE A 86 -5.33 -10.45 -1.45
C PHE A 86 -6.08 -10.65 -0.15
N ALA A 87 -5.40 -10.64 1.00
CA ALA A 87 -6.04 -10.76 2.30
C ALA A 87 -7.06 -9.63 2.54
N ARG A 88 -6.79 -8.41 2.03
CA ARG A 88 -7.72 -7.28 2.11
C ARG A 88 -8.96 -7.45 1.23
N ILE A 89 -8.85 -8.12 0.08
CA ILE A 89 -10.00 -8.47 -0.76
C ILE A 89 -10.84 -9.54 -0.08
N ILE A 90 -10.19 -10.63 0.38
CA ILE A 90 -10.86 -11.76 1.05
C ILE A 90 -11.57 -11.30 2.32
N ALA A 91 -10.97 -10.36 3.05
CA ALA A 91 -11.59 -9.78 4.24
C ALA A 91 -12.82 -8.89 3.95
N GLY A 92 -13.18 -8.66 2.69
CA GLY A 92 -14.35 -7.90 2.29
C GLY A 92 -14.22 -6.38 2.44
N VAL A 93 -13.00 -5.86 2.66
CA VAL A 93 -12.77 -4.45 3.03
C VAL A 93 -12.27 -3.58 1.87
N HIS A 94 -11.86 -4.18 0.76
CA HIS A 94 -11.32 -3.51 -0.42
C HIS A 94 -11.69 -4.21 -1.73
N PHE A 95 -11.87 -3.42 -2.78
CA PHE A 95 -11.95 -3.91 -4.15
C PHE A 95 -10.56 -4.17 -4.73
N PRO A 96 -10.43 -5.03 -5.77
CA PRO A 96 -9.17 -5.22 -6.48
C PRO A 96 -8.54 -3.91 -6.99
N ILE A 97 -9.36 -2.93 -7.39
CA ILE A 97 -8.89 -1.62 -7.84
C ILE A 97 -8.23 -0.81 -6.70
N ASP A 98 -8.69 -0.95 -5.45
CA ASP A 98 -8.07 -0.30 -4.28
C ASP A 98 -6.67 -0.84 -4.03
N ILE A 99 -6.48 -2.14 -4.27
CA ILE A 99 -5.20 -2.84 -4.13
C ILE A 99 -4.24 -2.36 -5.24
N LEU A 100 -4.71 -2.32 -6.48
CA LEU A 100 -3.92 -1.81 -7.62
C LEU A 100 -3.50 -0.35 -7.39
N GLY A 101 -4.42 0.50 -6.92
CA GLY A 101 -4.12 1.88 -6.55
C GLY A 101 -3.08 1.98 -5.45
N GLY A 102 -3.13 1.07 -4.46
CA GLY A 102 -2.11 0.95 -3.42
C GLY A 102 -0.72 0.64 -4.00
N PHE A 103 -0.62 -0.36 -4.89
CA PHE A 103 0.64 -0.72 -5.55
C PHE A 103 1.23 0.41 -6.39
N ILE A 104 0.38 1.08 -7.19
CA ILE A 104 0.82 2.22 -8.02
C ILE A 104 1.33 3.35 -7.13
N LEU A 105 0.59 3.70 -6.07
CA LEU A 105 0.99 4.75 -5.14
C LEU A 105 2.33 4.41 -4.46
N GLY A 106 2.47 3.19 -3.94
CA GLY A 106 3.69 2.76 -3.28
C GLY A 106 4.91 2.74 -4.21
N ALA A 107 4.74 2.28 -5.45
CA ALA A 107 5.79 2.29 -6.47
C ALA A 107 6.26 3.71 -6.80
N LEU A 108 5.33 4.63 -7.03
CA LEU A 108 5.63 6.04 -7.34
C LEU A 108 6.38 6.70 -6.19
N ILE A 109 5.91 6.51 -4.95
CA ILE A 109 6.56 7.10 -3.78
C ILE A 109 7.99 6.56 -3.63
N ALA A 110 8.17 5.25 -3.65
CA ALA A 110 9.50 4.65 -3.52
C ALA A 110 10.45 5.14 -4.63
N TYR A 111 9.96 5.28 -5.86
CA TYR A 111 10.74 5.81 -6.97
C TYR A 111 11.17 7.27 -6.74
N PHE A 112 10.25 8.15 -6.35
CA PHE A 112 10.55 9.56 -6.10
C PHE A 112 11.48 9.77 -4.90
N VAL A 113 11.26 9.03 -3.81
CA VAL A 113 12.15 9.08 -2.64
C VAL A 113 13.55 8.62 -3.03
N LYS A 114 13.68 7.52 -3.79
CA LYS A 114 14.98 7.03 -4.28
C LYS A 114 15.67 8.01 -5.22
N ARG A 115 14.91 8.73 -6.06
CA ARG A 115 15.45 9.74 -6.98
C ARG A 115 15.99 10.97 -6.24
N SER A 116 15.40 11.32 -5.11
CA SER A 116 15.79 12.46 -4.28
C SER A 116 16.85 12.14 -3.21
N SER A 117 17.32 10.88 -3.14
CA SER A 117 18.30 10.38 -2.16
C SER A 117 19.58 9.86 -2.82
#